data_AF-A0A2E4WPB7-F1
#
_entry.id   AF-A0A2E4WPB7-F1
#
_cell.length_a   1.000
_cell.length_b   1.000
_cell.length_c   1.000
_cell.angle_alpha   90.00
_cell.angle_beta   90.00
_cell.angle_gamma   90.00
#
_symmetry.space_group_name_H-M   'P 1'
#
loop_
_entity.id
_entity.type
_entity.pdbx_description
1 polymer ?
#
loop_
_entity_poly.entity_id
_entity_poly.type
_entity_poly.pdbx_seq_one_letter_code
_entity_poly.pdbx_strand_id
1 'polypeptide(L)'
;MANANRHIDSFGPKLVFETYSEEATHPGPVSYTMTSSTDDQHKYQQGLYESGMTRVYSDGSIQVESAAKKAIGGAGYTIICHNGDIIINANGDNGHVKINGADITIEAERNLTLKGDKIRIGGPNKYACDKIDLIAKQINATGDEGNLVAKLMMSSAVVAVAGTLIPQTKIASKFVNSQLGPIV
;
A
#
# COMPACT_ATOMS: atom_id res chain seq x y z
N MET A 1 -21.58 -23.41 38.72
CA MET A 1 -20.34 -24.10 39.12
C MET A 1 -19.20 -23.29 38.52
N ALA A 2 -18.29 -22.78 39.33
CA ALA A 2 -17.12 -22.04 38.83
C ALA A 2 -16.26 -23.00 38.00
N ASN A 3 -15.88 -22.57 36.80
CA ASN A 3 -15.10 -23.39 35.88
C ASN A 3 -13.71 -23.66 36.48
N ALA A 4 -13.40 -24.92 36.77
CA ALA A 4 -12.15 -25.32 37.44
C ALA A 4 -10.88 -25.02 36.61
N ASN A 5 -11.03 -24.55 35.36
CA ASN A 5 -9.95 -24.23 34.44
C ASN A 5 -9.71 -22.72 34.26
N ARG A 6 -10.57 -21.83 34.79
CA ARG A 6 -10.38 -20.38 34.70
C ARG A 6 -9.45 -19.91 35.81
N HIS A 7 -8.39 -19.21 35.45
CA HIS A 7 -7.45 -18.61 36.40
C HIS A 7 -7.23 -17.15 36.05
N ILE A 8 -7.28 -16.27 37.05
CA ILE A 8 -7.10 -14.83 36.89
C ILE A 8 -6.05 -14.36 37.88
N ASP A 9 -4.95 -13.82 37.35
CA ASP A 9 -3.91 -13.16 38.13
C ASP A 9 -3.90 -11.67 37.82
N SER A 10 -4.02 -10.85 38.86
CA SER A 10 -4.04 -9.39 38.75
C SER A 10 -2.80 -8.78 39.39
N PHE A 11 -2.09 -7.96 38.62
CA PHE A 11 -0.89 -7.24 39.04
C PHE A 11 -1.23 -5.77 39.27
N GLY A 12 -1.82 -5.50 40.43
CA GLY A 12 -2.37 -4.19 40.75
C GLY A 12 -3.63 -3.86 39.93
N PRO A 13 -4.07 -2.60 39.90
CA PRO A 13 -5.35 -2.24 39.27
C PRO A 13 -5.32 -2.19 37.73
N LYS A 14 -4.14 -2.36 37.10
CA LYS A 14 -3.92 -1.99 35.69
C LYS A 14 -3.50 -3.14 34.78
N LEU A 15 -3.16 -4.31 35.30
CA LEU A 15 -2.69 -5.43 34.49
C LEU A 15 -3.32 -6.72 35.00
N VAL A 16 -4.00 -7.42 34.11
CA VAL A 16 -4.67 -8.68 34.40
C VAL A 16 -4.26 -9.72 33.38
N PHE A 17 -3.90 -10.89 33.87
CA PHE A 17 -3.77 -12.11 33.09
C PHE A 17 -4.95 -13.01 33.39
N GLU A 18 -5.54 -13.55 32.34
CA GLU A 18 -6.67 -14.45 32.44
C GLU A 18 -6.47 -15.64 31.52
N THR A 19 -6.60 -16.85 32.05
CA THR A 19 -6.64 -18.09 31.27
C THR A 19 -8.05 -18.66 31.29
N TYR A 20 -8.49 -19.17 30.14
CA TYR A 20 -9.79 -19.82 29.93
C TYR A 20 -11.00 -18.99 30.40
N SER A 21 -11.63 -18.28 29.47
CA SER A 21 -12.90 -17.58 29.71
C SER A 21 -13.98 -18.05 28.75
N GLU A 22 -15.11 -18.50 29.29
CA GLU A 22 -16.30 -18.89 28.52
C GLU A 22 -17.10 -17.69 28.01
N GLU A 23 -16.78 -16.48 28.48
CA GLU A 23 -17.40 -15.28 27.94
C GLU A 23 -16.96 -15.10 26.49
N ALA A 24 -17.91 -15.33 25.57
CA ALA A 24 -17.73 -15.12 24.15
C ALA A 24 -17.50 -13.62 23.87
N THR A 25 -16.24 -13.19 23.95
CA THR A 25 -15.82 -11.94 23.32
C THR A 25 -15.71 -12.20 21.81
N HIS A 26 -15.84 -11.17 20.96
CA HIS A 26 -15.59 -11.36 19.51
C HIS A 26 -14.07 -11.57 19.35
N PRO A 27 -13.59 -12.83 19.28
CA PRO A 27 -13.87 -13.88 18.28
C PRO A 27 -14.03 -15.33 18.84
N GLY A 28 -14.73 -15.49 19.97
CA GLY A 28 -15.00 -16.77 20.65
C GLY A 28 -14.48 -16.81 22.10
N PRO A 29 -14.62 -17.97 22.78
CA PRO A 29 -14.01 -18.20 24.08
C PRO A 29 -12.50 -17.96 24.05
N VAL A 30 -11.98 -17.46 25.16
CA VAL A 30 -10.58 -17.06 25.25
C VAL A 30 -9.78 -18.19 25.88
N SER A 31 -8.69 -18.59 25.23
CA SER A 31 -7.68 -19.48 25.81
C SER A 31 -6.82 -18.73 26.83
N TYR A 32 -6.38 -17.53 26.44
CA TYR A 32 -5.60 -16.61 27.29
C TYR A 32 -5.77 -15.16 26.87
N THR A 33 -5.80 -14.25 27.84
CA THR A 33 -5.55 -12.82 27.62
C THR A 33 -4.55 -12.22 28.60
N MET A 34 -3.83 -11.21 28.11
CA MET A 34 -3.19 -10.17 28.89
C MET A 34 -3.89 -8.86 28.57
N THR A 35 -4.50 -8.24 29.57
CA THR A 35 -5.22 -6.97 29.42
C THR A 35 -4.60 -5.94 30.35
N SER A 36 -4.35 -4.74 29.82
CA SER A 36 -3.90 -3.61 30.64
C SER A 36 -4.63 -2.32 30.31
N SER A 37 -4.62 -1.39 31.26
CA SER A 37 -5.19 -0.06 31.11
C SER A 37 -4.27 1.03 31.66
N THR A 38 -4.28 2.19 31.01
CA THR A 38 -3.65 3.41 31.52
C THR A 38 -4.58 4.17 32.46
N ASP A 39 -4.07 5.20 33.14
CA ASP A 39 -4.91 6.10 33.95
C ASP A 39 -5.94 6.84 33.08
N ASP A 40 -5.57 7.13 31.84
CA ASP A 40 -6.45 7.73 30.81
C ASP A 40 -7.41 6.72 30.17
N GLN A 41 -7.53 5.52 30.74
CA GLN A 41 -8.45 4.45 30.31
C GLN A 41 -8.18 3.90 28.90
N HIS A 42 -7.00 4.14 28.32
CA HIS A 42 -6.60 3.44 27.10
C HIS A 42 -6.34 1.97 27.41
N LYS A 43 -6.95 1.09 26.63
CA LYS A 43 -6.82 -0.35 26.81
C LYS A 43 -5.80 -0.93 25.84
N TYR A 44 -5.04 -1.88 26.35
CA TYR A 44 -4.21 -2.78 25.56
C TYR A 44 -4.62 -4.21 25.85
N GLN A 45 -4.67 -5.04 24.82
CA GLN A 45 -4.99 -6.45 24.96
C GLN A 45 -4.17 -7.29 24.00
N GLN A 46 -3.58 -8.36 24.53
CA GLN A 46 -3.05 -9.47 23.75
C GLN A 46 -3.83 -10.72 24.13
N GLY A 47 -4.37 -11.43 23.14
CA GLY A 47 -5.20 -12.61 23.40
C GLY A 47 -5.02 -13.72 22.38
N LEU A 48 -5.14 -14.95 22.85
CA LEU A 48 -5.27 -16.17 22.05
C LEU A 48 -6.66 -16.76 22.29
N TYR A 49 -7.40 -16.99 21.22
CA TYR A 49 -8.77 -17.50 21.28
C TYR A 49 -8.81 -18.97 20.85
N GLU A 50 -9.82 -19.70 21.32
CA GLU A 50 -10.00 -21.13 20.99
C GLU A 50 -10.24 -21.36 19.48
N SER A 51 -10.57 -20.31 18.73
CA SER A 51 -10.60 -20.33 17.25
C SER A 51 -9.21 -20.44 16.61
N GLY A 52 -8.13 -20.37 17.39
CA GLY A 52 -6.74 -20.33 16.91
C GLY A 52 -6.26 -18.94 16.51
N MET A 53 -7.12 -17.92 16.58
CA MET A 53 -6.73 -16.55 16.27
C MET A 53 -5.97 -15.93 17.44
N THR A 54 -4.85 -15.25 17.14
CA THR A 54 -4.18 -14.35 18.07
C THR A 54 -4.49 -12.91 17.69
N ARG A 55 -4.74 -12.06 18.68
CA ARG A 55 -4.96 -10.62 18.49
C ARG A 55 -4.06 -9.80 19.39
N VAL A 56 -3.44 -8.78 18.82
CA VAL A 56 -2.84 -7.65 19.56
C VAL A 56 -3.71 -6.43 19.27
N TYR A 57 -4.21 -5.80 20.32
CA TYR A 57 -5.16 -4.69 20.25
C TYR A 57 -4.70 -3.57 21.18
N SER A 58 -4.90 -2.33 20.72
CA SER A 58 -4.60 -1.12 21.48
C SER A 58 -5.58 -0.03 21.07
N ASP A 59 -6.13 0.69 22.05
CA ASP A 59 -6.86 1.95 21.81
C ASP A 59 -5.91 3.06 21.35
N GLY A 60 -4.68 3.05 21.89
CA GLY A 60 -3.60 3.97 21.54
C GLY A 60 -2.74 3.46 20.39
N SER A 61 -1.63 4.17 20.14
CA SER A 61 -0.65 3.77 19.11
C SER A 61 0.16 2.55 19.53
N ILE A 62 0.46 1.66 18.57
CA ILE A 62 1.42 0.56 18.73
C ILE A 62 2.70 0.92 17.98
N GLN A 63 3.84 0.85 18.68
CA GLN A 63 5.17 1.02 18.10
C GLN A 63 5.98 -0.26 18.29
N VAL A 64 6.56 -0.76 17.21
CA VAL A 64 7.45 -1.93 17.23
C VAL A 64 8.86 -1.46 16.91
N GLU A 65 9.72 -1.48 17.92
CA GLU A 65 11.15 -1.14 17.79
C GLU A 65 11.99 -2.40 17.95
N SER A 66 13.03 -2.54 17.13
CA SER A 66 13.87 -3.74 17.14
C SER A 66 15.31 -3.40 16.77
N ALA A 67 16.23 -4.31 17.08
CA ALA A 67 17.63 -4.26 16.67
C ALA A 67 18.41 -2.98 17.08
N ALA A 68 17.96 -2.24 18.11
CA ALA A 68 18.59 -0.99 18.56
C ALA A 68 20.07 -1.11 18.96
N LYS A 69 20.54 -2.31 19.31
CA LYS A 69 21.95 -2.61 19.66
C LYS A 69 22.58 -3.67 18.74
N LYS A 70 21.95 -3.99 17.61
CA LYS A 70 22.42 -5.06 16.73
C LYS A 70 23.65 -4.57 15.95
N ALA A 71 24.78 -5.23 16.17
CA ALA A 71 26.08 -4.79 15.66
C ALA A 71 26.48 -5.38 14.28
N ILE A 72 25.83 -6.48 13.83
CA ILE A 72 26.20 -7.20 12.60
C ILE A 72 24.92 -7.57 11.83
N GLY A 73 25.01 -7.58 10.49
CA GLY A 73 23.92 -7.49 9.50
C GLY A 73 22.77 -8.52 9.53
N GLY A 74 21.96 -8.49 8.46
CA GLY A 74 20.69 -9.21 8.35
C GLY A 74 19.51 -8.46 8.97
N ALA A 75 18.28 -8.89 8.70
CA ALA A 75 17.07 -8.19 9.11
C ALA A 75 16.97 -8.01 10.64
N GLY A 76 16.71 -6.78 11.08
CA GLY A 76 16.44 -6.47 12.50
C GLY A 76 15.02 -6.82 12.93
N TYR A 77 14.10 -6.81 11.96
CA TYR A 77 12.70 -7.16 12.09
C TYR A 77 12.25 -7.86 10.80
N THR A 78 11.46 -8.92 10.92
CA THR A 78 10.92 -9.65 9.77
C THR A 78 9.47 -10.03 10.07
N ILE A 79 8.59 -9.81 9.11
CA ILE A 79 7.21 -10.31 9.12
C ILE A 79 7.13 -11.41 8.07
N ILE A 80 6.71 -12.61 8.48
CA ILE A 80 6.61 -13.78 7.60
C ILE A 80 5.21 -14.37 7.76
N CYS A 81 4.53 -14.60 6.64
CA CYS A 81 3.32 -15.40 6.56
C CYS A 81 3.62 -16.63 5.71
N HIS A 82 3.44 -17.83 6.29
CA HIS A 82 3.73 -19.07 5.58
C HIS A 82 2.64 -19.43 4.57
N ASN A 83 1.38 -19.25 4.95
CA ASN A 83 0.22 -19.60 4.14
C ASN A 83 -0.83 -18.49 4.25
N GLY A 84 -1.33 -18.02 3.10
CA GLY A 84 -2.30 -16.93 3.02
C GLY A 84 -1.65 -15.58 2.76
N ASP A 85 -2.40 -14.51 3.04
CA ASP A 85 -2.03 -13.15 2.67
C ASP A 85 -1.58 -12.31 3.87
N ILE A 86 -0.65 -11.38 3.63
CA ILE A 86 -0.35 -10.28 4.55
C ILE A 86 -1.11 -9.06 4.06
N ILE A 87 -2.05 -8.58 4.88
CA ILE A 87 -2.89 -7.43 4.53
C ILE A 87 -2.51 -6.25 5.43
N ILE A 88 -2.05 -5.15 4.82
CA ILE A 88 -1.71 -3.90 5.51
C ILE A 88 -2.71 -2.83 5.07
N ASN A 89 -3.63 -2.50 5.98
CA ASN A 89 -4.71 -1.55 5.70
C ASN A 89 -4.59 -0.32 6.61
N ALA A 90 -4.69 0.87 6.02
CA ALA A 90 -4.91 2.11 6.74
C ALA A 90 -6.34 2.58 6.44
N ASN A 91 -7.27 2.24 7.33
CA ASN A 91 -8.69 2.51 7.12
C ASN A 91 -9.05 3.97 7.45
N GLY A 92 -10.01 4.52 6.71
CA GLY A 92 -10.51 5.88 6.87
C GLY A 92 -9.87 6.89 5.91
N ASP A 93 -10.51 8.06 5.76
CA ASP A 93 -10.17 9.04 4.71
C ASP A 93 -8.76 9.66 4.87
N ASN A 94 -8.17 9.57 6.06
CA ASN A 94 -6.84 10.10 6.39
C ASN A 94 -5.77 9.01 6.59
N GLY A 95 -6.13 7.74 6.35
CA GLY A 95 -5.23 6.61 6.48
C GLY A 95 -4.13 6.64 5.42
N HIS A 96 -2.88 6.43 5.83
CA HIS A 96 -1.75 6.33 4.90
C HIS A 96 -0.74 5.28 5.36
N VAL A 97 -0.21 4.52 4.41
CA VAL A 97 0.92 3.61 4.62
C VAL A 97 2.17 4.30 4.07
N LYS A 98 3.11 4.63 4.96
CA LYS A 98 4.37 5.29 4.60
C LYS A 98 5.53 4.32 4.76
N ILE A 99 6.30 4.13 3.69
CA ILE A 99 7.50 3.29 3.68
C ILE A 99 8.68 4.22 3.39
N ASN A 100 9.63 4.30 4.32
CA ASN A 100 10.82 5.15 4.19
C ASN A 100 12.08 4.34 4.54
N GLY A 101 13.12 4.56 3.75
CA GLY A 101 14.44 3.95 3.90
C GLY A 101 15.38 4.57 2.87
N ALA A 102 16.68 4.35 3.03
CA ALA A 102 17.66 4.76 2.01
C ALA A 102 17.42 3.99 0.70
N ASP A 103 17.23 2.66 0.82
CA ASP A 103 16.91 1.76 -0.28
C ASP A 103 15.61 1.00 0.03
N ILE A 104 14.71 0.91 -0.97
CA ILE A 104 13.45 0.16 -0.87
C ILE A 104 13.33 -0.74 -2.10
N THR A 105 13.19 -2.04 -1.87
CA THR A 105 12.97 -3.04 -2.93
C THR A 105 11.60 -3.68 -2.76
N ILE A 106 10.80 -3.66 -3.82
CA ILE A 106 9.48 -4.32 -3.88
C ILE A 106 9.57 -5.36 -4.98
N GLU A 107 9.49 -6.65 -4.61
CA GLU A 107 9.63 -7.77 -5.52
C GLU A 107 8.38 -8.65 -5.46
N ALA A 108 7.93 -9.12 -6.63
CA ALA A 108 6.84 -10.07 -6.76
C ALA A 108 7.17 -11.07 -7.87
N GLU A 109 7.00 -12.37 -7.60
CA GLU A 109 7.33 -13.44 -8.54
C GLU A 109 6.42 -13.41 -9.79
N ARG A 110 5.12 -13.15 -9.59
CA ARG A 110 4.12 -13.21 -10.65
C ARG A 110 3.71 -11.85 -11.17
N ASN A 111 3.17 -10.99 -10.31
CA ASN A 111 2.60 -9.71 -10.70
C ASN A 111 2.79 -8.67 -9.60
N LEU A 112 3.15 -7.45 -9.98
CA LEU A 112 3.11 -6.26 -9.14
C LEU A 112 2.12 -5.25 -9.74
N THR A 113 1.07 -4.92 -9.00
CA THR A 113 0.02 -4.00 -9.45
C THR A 113 0.01 -2.75 -8.58
N LEU A 114 0.15 -1.58 -9.21
CA LEU A 114 0.00 -0.27 -8.56
C LEU A 114 -1.27 0.40 -9.11
N LYS A 115 -2.23 0.69 -8.24
CA LYS A 115 -3.52 1.28 -8.62
C LYS A 115 -3.90 2.40 -7.66
N GLY A 116 -4.40 3.50 -8.23
CA GLY A 116 -5.02 4.61 -7.53
C GLY A 116 -5.45 5.66 -8.55
N ASP A 117 -6.30 6.60 -8.15
CA ASP A 117 -6.80 7.67 -9.04
C ASP A 117 -5.65 8.55 -9.56
N LYS A 118 -4.58 8.66 -8.77
CA LYS A 118 -3.36 9.38 -9.13
C LYS A 118 -2.13 8.64 -8.65
N ILE A 119 -1.30 8.18 -9.60
CA ILE A 119 0.01 7.60 -9.31
C ILE A 119 1.09 8.58 -9.75
N ARG A 120 2.04 8.87 -8.87
CA ARG A 120 3.22 9.70 -9.16
C ARG A 120 4.47 8.90 -8.82
N ILE A 121 5.39 8.82 -9.77
CA ILE A 121 6.72 8.24 -9.60
C ILE A 121 7.74 9.39 -9.57
N GLY A 122 8.56 9.46 -8.52
CA GLY A 122 9.50 10.56 -8.27
C GLY A 122 8.99 11.61 -7.28
N GLY A 123 9.80 12.65 -7.06
CA GLY A 123 9.50 13.73 -6.12
C GLY A 123 8.39 14.70 -6.57
N PRO A 124 7.92 15.58 -5.67
CA PRO A 124 6.93 16.61 -6.02
C PRO A 124 7.49 17.70 -6.93
N ASN A 125 8.80 17.92 -6.87
CA ASN A 125 9.50 18.94 -7.63
C ASN A 125 9.96 18.38 -8.98
N LYS A 126 9.87 19.21 -10.02
CA LYS A 126 10.43 18.86 -11.34
C LYS A 126 11.94 18.59 -11.19
N TYR A 127 12.41 17.51 -11.80
CA TYR A 127 13.82 17.09 -11.80
C TYR A 127 14.41 16.71 -10.44
N ALA A 128 13.58 16.46 -9.43
CA ALA A 128 14.05 15.87 -8.16
C ALA A 128 14.31 14.36 -8.25
N CYS A 129 13.89 13.73 -9.34
CA CYS A 129 14.19 12.34 -9.66
C CYS A 129 15.09 12.34 -10.89
N ASP A 130 16.33 11.86 -10.71
CA ASP A 130 17.35 11.90 -11.76
C ASP A 130 17.03 10.94 -12.90
N LYS A 131 16.48 9.76 -12.58
CA LYS A 131 16.25 8.69 -13.56
C LYS A 131 15.10 7.78 -13.17
N ILE A 132 14.33 7.37 -14.18
CA ILE A 132 13.36 6.27 -14.11
C ILE A 132 13.68 5.32 -15.27
N ASP A 133 14.03 4.07 -14.96
CA ASP A 133 14.27 3.03 -15.95
C ASP A 133 13.05 2.11 -16.07
N LEU A 134 12.56 1.94 -17.30
CA LEU A 134 11.52 0.97 -17.62
C LEU A 134 12.14 -0.08 -18.55
N ILE A 135 12.45 -1.26 -18.01
CA ILE A 135 13.14 -2.33 -18.73
C ILE A 135 12.21 -3.54 -18.81
N ALA A 136 11.60 -3.74 -19.97
CA ALA A 136 10.70 -4.86 -20.21
C ALA A 136 10.71 -5.27 -21.69
N LYS A 137 10.24 -6.48 -21.99
CA LYS A 137 10.03 -6.93 -23.37
C LYS A 137 8.99 -6.07 -24.10
N GLN A 138 7.99 -5.58 -23.38
CA GLN A 138 6.93 -4.72 -23.89
C GLN A 138 6.56 -3.68 -22.82
N ILE A 139 6.40 -2.43 -23.23
CA ILE A 139 5.94 -1.33 -22.38
C ILE A 139 4.80 -0.65 -23.14
N ASN A 140 3.60 -0.72 -22.56
CA ASN A 140 2.41 -0.14 -23.13
C ASN A 140 1.99 1.09 -22.30
N ALA A 141 1.74 2.20 -22.97
CA ALA A 141 1.21 3.41 -22.36
C ALA A 141 -0.02 3.84 -23.16
N THR A 142 -1.16 3.93 -22.48
CA THR A 142 -2.44 4.33 -23.07
C THR A 142 -3.05 5.42 -22.22
N GLY A 143 -3.57 6.46 -22.86
CA GLY A 143 -4.23 7.58 -22.22
C GLY A 143 -4.81 8.51 -23.27
N ASP A 144 -5.80 9.31 -22.87
CA ASP A 144 -6.51 10.23 -23.78
C ASP A 144 -5.66 11.44 -24.14
N GLU A 145 -4.79 11.88 -23.20
CA GLU A 145 -3.90 13.02 -23.36
C GLU A 145 -2.52 12.75 -22.73
N GLY A 146 -1.52 13.51 -23.14
CA GLY A 146 -0.20 13.53 -22.49
C GLY A 146 0.98 13.52 -23.45
N ASN A 147 2.09 14.08 -22.97
CA ASN A 147 3.29 14.27 -23.79
C ASN A 147 3.95 12.96 -24.24
N LEU A 148 3.81 11.87 -23.48
CA LEU A 148 4.39 10.58 -23.85
C LEU A 148 3.58 9.88 -24.95
N VAL A 149 2.25 9.86 -24.83
CA VAL A 149 1.36 9.28 -25.85
C VAL A 149 1.50 10.05 -27.16
N ALA A 150 1.49 11.39 -27.11
CA ALA A 150 1.69 12.23 -28.30
C ALA A 150 3.07 12.03 -28.95
N LYS A 151 4.16 11.95 -28.15
CA LYS A 151 5.52 11.75 -28.68
C LYS A 151 5.75 10.36 -29.24
N LEU A 152 5.21 9.30 -28.62
CA LEU A 152 5.32 7.93 -29.12
C LEU A 152 4.56 7.75 -30.45
N MET A 153 3.35 8.32 -30.55
CA MET A 153 2.56 8.25 -31.79
C MET A 153 3.23 8.99 -32.96
N MET A 154 3.85 10.15 -32.71
CA MET A 154 4.60 10.91 -33.71
C MET A 154 5.97 10.29 -34.08
N SER A 155 6.53 9.41 -33.25
CA SER A 155 7.84 8.79 -33.48
C SER A 155 7.77 7.43 -34.18
N SER A 156 6.59 7.02 -34.64
CA SER A 156 6.43 5.79 -35.43
C SER A 156 7.05 5.94 -36.82
N ALA A 157 7.63 4.86 -37.37
CA ALA A 157 8.16 4.83 -38.74
C ALA A 157 7.12 5.21 -39.81
N VAL A 158 5.82 5.16 -39.46
CA VAL A 158 4.70 5.59 -40.31
C VAL A 158 4.71 7.11 -40.54
N VAL A 159 5.12 7.91 -39.56
CA VAL A 159 5.25 9.38 -39.73
C VAL A 159 6.55 9.74 -40.45
N ALA A 160 7.63 8.98 -40.25
CA ALA A 160 8.89 9.15 -40.99
C ALA A 160 8.74 8.79 -42.49
N VAL A 161 7.88 7.82 -42.82
CA VAL A 161 7.50 7.50 -44.22
C VAL A 161 6.50 8.52 -44.78
N ALA A 162 5.58 9.06 -43.96
CA ALA A 162 4.70 10.16 -44.38
C ALA A 162 5.46 11.48 -44.64
N GLY A 163 6.60 11.69 -43.98
CA GLY A 163 7.50 12.83 -44.22
C GLY A 163 8.40 12.69 -45.45
N THR A 164 8.54 11.49 -46.02
CA THR A 164 9.35 11.22 -47.22
C THR A 164 8.53 11.10 -48.51
N LEU A 165 7.20 11.17 -48.44
CA LEU A 165 6.32 11.19 -49.61
C LEU A 165 5.24 12.27 -49.47
N ILE A 166 5.41 13.33 -50.28
CA ILE A 166 4.47 14.38 -50.72
C ILE A 166 4.64 15.76 -50.00
N PRO A 167 4.79 16.89 -50.75
CA PRO A 167 5.01 18.23 -50.20
C PRO A 167 3.90 18.72 -49.25
N GLN A 168 4.30 19.44 -48.20
CA GLN A 168 3.48 20.02 -47.12
C GLN A 168 2.33 20.99 -47.52
N THR A 169 1.95 21.13 -48.79
CA THR A 169 0.97 22.13 -49.23
C THR A 169 -0.50 21.72 -49.11
N LYS A 170 -0.85 20.53 -48.58
CA LYS A 170 -2.25 20.08 -48.47
C LYS A 170 -2.77 19.69 -47.09
N ILE A 171 -1.95 19.70 -46.03
CA ILE A 171 -2.42 19.32 -44.69
C ILE A 171 -2.91 20.55 -43.89
N ALA A 172 -2.45 21.76 -44.21
CA ALA A 172 -2.88 22.97 -43.51
C ALA A 172 -4.29 23.49 -43.88
N SER A 173 -4.88 23.06 -45.01
CA SER A 173 -6.15 23.62 -45.49
C SER A 173 -7.43 22.90 -45.02
N LYS A 174 -7.31 21.74 -44.34
CA LYS A 174 -8.48 20.99 -43.84
C LYS A 174 -8.89 21.33 -42.40
N PHE A 175 -8.08 22.07 -41.64
CA PHE A 175 -8.41 22.43 -40.26
C PHE A 175 -8.92 23.87 -40.09
N VAL A 176 -8.99 24.68 -41.15
CA VAL A 176 -9.43 26.09 -41.07
C VAL A 176 -10.80 26.35 -41.70
N ASN A 177 -11.35 25.46 -42.53
CA ASN A 177 -12.59 25.74 -43.30
C ASN A 177 -13.84 24.95 -42.90
N SER A 178 -13.92 24.39 -41.68
CA SER A 178 -15.16 23.74 -41.20
C SER A 178 -16.07 24.67 -40.37
N GLN A 179 -15.84 25.98 -40.36
CA GLN A 179 -16.79 26.96 -39.83
C GLN A 179 -17.09 28.02 -40.88
N LEU A 180 -18.39 28.20 -41.17
CA LEU A 180 -19.03 29.10 -42.15
C LEU A 180 -19.40 28.45 -43.50
N GLY A 181 -20.59 27.85 -43.55
CA GLY A 181 -21.35 27.68 -44.80
C GLY A 181 -22.17 28.95 -45.09
N PRO A 182 -22.45 29.29 -46.36
CA PRO A 182 -23.22 30.48 -46.69
C PRO A 182 -24.74 30.25 -46.53
N ILE A 183 -25.40 31.23 -45.93
CA ILE A 183 -26.85 31.45 -45.94
C ILE A 183 -27.23 31.90 -47.37
N VAL A 184 -28.30 31.30 -47.93
CA VAL A 184 -29.01 31.78 -49.12
C VAL A 184 -29.89 32.97 -48.73
#